data_AF-A0A6L7NHN1-F1
#
_entry.id   AF-A0A6L7NHN1-F1
#
_cell.length_a   1.000
_cell.length_b   1.000
_cell.length_c   1.000
_cell.angle_alpha   90.00
_cell.angle_beta   90.00
_cell.angle_gamma   90.00
#
_symmetry.space_group_name_H-M   'P 1'
#
loop_
_entity.id
_entity.type
_entity.pdbx_description
1 polymer ?
#
loop_
_entity_poly.entity_id
_entity_poly.type
_entity_poly.pdbx_seq_one_letter_code
_entity_poly.pdbx_strand_id
1 'polypeptide(L)'
;MGNEAHRVTRAGVTTAPREDIDPILAVVLGKKIEAIAKEMSLVLERTARSPLFQVKDFCTAVLDERARILSQEEGLPQMAYAIVHSLEHLIEFFGDDIGPGDIFIQNDPYYG
;
A
#
# COMPACT_ATOMS: atom_id res chain seq x y z
N MET A 1 -7.25 -20.99 -50.00
CA MET A 1 -6.23 -20.73 -48.97
C MET A 1 -5.59 -19.38 -49.26
N GLY A 2 -6.27 -18.30 -48.88
CA GLY A 2 -5.74 -16.94 -48.88
C GLY A 2 -5.43 -16.57 -47.44
N ASN A 3 -4.19 -16.22 -47.16
CA ASN A 3 -3.68 -15.97 -45.82
C ASN A 3 -4.02 -14.53 -45.40
N GLU A 4 -5.10 -14.33 -44.65
CA GLU A 4 -5.43 -13.05 -44.02
C GLU A 4 -4.60 -12.87 -42.75
N ALA A 5 -3.47 -12.17 -42.89
CA ALA A 5 -2.73 -11.68 -41.74
C ALA A 5 -3.51 -10.53 -41.08
N HIS A 6 -4.26 -10.86 -40.03
CA HIS A 6 -4.86 -9.92 -39.10
C HIS A 6 -3.77 -9.03 -38.49
N ARG A 7 -3.63 -7.81 -39.02
CA ARG A 7 -2.72 -6.79 -38.47
C ARG A 7 -3.40 -6.18 -37.24
N VAL A 8 -3.10 -6.71 -36.06
CA VAL A 8 -3.53 -6.12 -34.79
C VAL A 8 -2.71 -4.85 -34.55
N THR A 9 -3.29 -3.69 -34.85
CA THR A 9 -2.78 -2.39 -34.45
C THR A 9 -2.92 -2.26 -32.94
N ARG A 10 -1.79 -2.25 -32.21
CA ARG A 10 -1.77 -1.83 -30.80
C ARG A 10 -2.24 -0.37 -30.75
N ALA A 11 -3.43 -0.14 -30.21
CA ALA A 11 -3.91 1.19 -29.87
C ALA A 11 -2.91 1.85 -28.92
N GLY A 12 -2.40 3.01 -29.33
CA GLY A 12 -1.46 3.78 -28.55
C GLY A 12 -2.07 4.21 -27.23
N VAL A 13 -1.51 3.72 -26.13
CA VAL A 13 -1.70 4.35 -24.82
C VAL A 13 -1.02 5.70 -24.90
N THR A 14 -1.80 6.76 -25.06
CA THR A 14 -1.31 8.14 -24.98
C THR A 14 -0.96 8.40 -23.52
N THR A 15 0.32 8.32 -23.18
CA THR A 15 0.81 8.76 -21.88
C THR A 15 0.98 10.27 -21.94
N ALA A 16 0.33 10.97 -21.01
CA ALA A 16 0.61 12.39 -20.75
C ALA A 16 2.12 12.56 -20.46
N PRO A 17 2.71 13.74 -20.71
CA PRO A 17 4.14 13.96 -20.47
C PRO A 17 4.42 13.69 -19.00
N ARG A 18 5.17 12.62 -18.71
CA ARG A 18 5.74 12.43 -17.38
C ARG A 18 6.79 13.52 -17.25
N GLU A 19 6.71 14.35 -16.21
CA GLU A 19 7.92 14.98 -15.68
C GLU A 19 8.98 13.88 -15.61
N ASP A 20 10.22 14.17 -16.04
CA ASP A 20 11.29 13.17 -16.09
C ASP A 20 11.58 12.66 -14.67
N ILE A 21 10.86 11.63 -14.23
CA ILE A 21 11.08 10.96 -12.95
C ILE A 21 12.46 10.32 -13.05
N ASP A 22 13.39 10.78 -12.23
CA ASP A 22 14.72 10.18 -12.12
C ASP A 22 14.57 8.70 -11.71
N PRO A 23 14.93 7.74 -12.58
CA PRO A 23 14.75 6.33 -12.30
C PRO A 23 15.61 5.85 -11.12
N ILE A 24 16.74 6.49 -10.86
CA ILE A 24 17.60 6.19 -9.70
C ILE A 24 16.87 6.64 -8.44
N LEU A 25 16.35 7.86 -8.43
CA LEU A 25 15.62 8.40 -7.29
C LEU A 25 14.37 7.55 -6.98
N ALA A 26 13.62 7.16 -8.00
CA ALA A 26 12.43 6.31 -7.83
C ALA A 26 12.76 4.97 -7.15
N VAL A 27 13.86 4.32 -7.57
CA VAL A 27 14.31 3.07 -6.93
C VAL A 27 14.79 3.30 -5.51
N VAL A 28 15.55 4.38 -5.25
CA VAL A 28 16.04 4.71 -3.90
C VAL A 28 14.87 4.96 -2.94
N LEU A 29 13.87 5.74 -3.37
CA LEU A 29 12.67 6.00 -2.57
C LEU A 29 11.86 4.72 -2.35
N GLY A 30 11.64 3.92 -3.39
CA GLY A 30 10.98 2.62 -3.26
C GLY A 30 11.66 1.73 -2.21
N LYS A 31 12.99 1.58 -2.27
CA LYS A 31 13.75 0.79 -1.28
C LYS A 31 13.72 1.38 0.12
N LYS A 32 13.67 2.70 0.27
CA LYS A 32 13.51 3.33 1.59
C LYS A 32 12.14 3.04 2.18
N ILE A 33 11.06 3.11 1.39
CA ILE A 33 9.71 2.82 1.87
C ILE A 33 9.56 1.34 2.23
N GLU A 34 10.11 0.43 1.42
CA GLU A 34 10.22 -1.00 1.76
C GLU A 34 10.95 -1.22 3.10
N ALA A 35 12.10 -0.56 3.29
CA ALA A 35 12.86 -0.68 4.53
C ALA A 35 12.08 -0.17 5.76
N ILE A 36 11.30 0.91 5.63
CA ILE A 36 10.45 1.42 6.70
C ILE A 36 9.42 0.38 7.12
N ALA A 37 8.68 -0.20 6.16
CA ALA A 37 7.70 -1.25 6.45
C ALA A 37 8.37 -2.45 7.17
N LYS A 38 9.57 -2.84 6.71
CA LYS A 38 10.39 -3.88 7.33
C LYS A 38 10.77 -3.62 8.78
N GLU A 39 11.25 -2.41 9.05
CA GLU A 39 11.64 -2.03 10.40
C GLU A 39 10.43 -1.95 11.34
N MET A 40 9.27 -1.45 10.88
CA MET A 40 8.03 -1.46 11.64
C MET A 40 7.63 -2.88 12.06
N SER A 41 7.67 -3.82 11.11
CA SER A 41 7.34 -5.24 11.36
C SER A 41 8.28 -5.87 12.38
N LEU A 42 9.60 -5.68 12.20
CA LEU A 42 10.62 -6.18 13.13
C LEU A 42 10.45 -5.63 14.55
N VAL A 43 10.13 -4.34 14.68
CA VAL A 43 9.89 -3.71 15.99
C VAL A 43 8.68 -4.34 16.66
N LEU A 44 7.59 -4.55 15.93
CA LEU A 44 6.40 -5.22 16.47
C LEU A 44 6.71 -6.65 16.92
N GLU A 45 7.42 -7.44 16.12
CA GLU A 45 7.81 -8.82 16.49
C GLU A 45 8.63 -8.89 17.78
N ARG A 46 9.52 -7.93 17.99
CA ARG A 46 10.43 -7.91 19.15
C ARG A 46 9.77 -7.37 20.42
N THR A 47 8.70 -6.61 20.28
CA THR A 47 8.06 -5.90 21.41
C THR A 47 6.71 -6.49 21.79
N ALA A 48 6.03 -7.14 20.86
CA ALA A 48 4.77 -7.81 21.12
C ALA A 48 4.95 -9.00 22.06
N ARG A 49 4.01 -9.17 22.99
CA ARG A 49 3.98 -10.29 23.93
C ARG A 49 3.08 -11.44 23.46
N SER A 50 2.34 -11.23 22.38
CA SER A 50 1.41 -12.24 21.85
C SER A 50 2.16 -13.27 20.98
N PRO A 51 1.91 -14.57 21.16
CA PRO A 51 2.44 -15.61 20.28
C PRO A 51 2.03 -15.44 18.81
N LEU A 52 0.95 -14.71 18.52
CA LEU A 52 0.48 -14.43 17.17
C LEU A 52 1.53 -13.68 16.30
N PHE A 53 2.38 -12.86 16.93
CA PHE A 53 3.46 -12.17 16.23
C PHE A 53 4.59 -13.12 15.82
N GLN A 54 4.75 -14.28 16.47
CA GLN A 54 5.74 -15.29 16.09
C GLN A 54 5.30 -16.10 14.86
N VAL A 55 3.99 -16.16 14.60
CA VAL A 55 3.41 -16.80 13.41
C VAL A 55 3.03 -15.80 12.33
N LYS A 56 3.44 -14.53 12.47
CA LYS A 56 3.21 -13.44 11.50
C LYS A 56 1.73 -13.19 11.19
N ASP A 57 0.87 -13.33 12.20
CA ASP A 57 -0.54 -12.95 12.10
C ASP A 57 -0.73 -11.47 12.43
N PHE A 58 -0.07 -10.62 11.63
CA PHE A 58 -0.19 -9.16 11.62
C PHE A 58 0.37 -8.65 10.28
N CYS A 59 0.16 -7.38 9.96
CA CYS A 59 0.87 -6.75 8.85
C CYS A 59 1.23 -5.30 9.22
N THR A 60 2.20 -4.75 8.51
CA THR A 60 2.52 -3.32 8.53
C THR A 60 2.56 -2.81 7.12
N ALA A 61 1.97 -1.65 6.87
CA ALA A 61 1.97 -1.02 5.55
C ALA A 61 2.19 0.48 5.65
N VAL A 62 2.77 1.03 4.58
CA VAL A 62 2.86 2.47 4.32
C VAL A 62 1.90 2.77 3.19
N LEU A 63 0.98 3.69 3.43
CA LEU A 63 -0.05 4.11 2.47
C LEU A 63 0.11 5.60 2.15
N ASP A 64 -0.39 6.01 1.00
CA ASP A 64 -0.48 7.42 0.64
C ASP A 64 -1.83 8.04 1.02
N GLU A 65 -2.01 9.32 0.70
CA GLU A 65 -3.20 10.11 1.04
C GLU A 65 -4.49 9.61 0.37
N ARG A 66 -4.39 8.68 -0.58
CA ARG A 66 -5.51 8.07 -1.30
C ARG A 66 -5.71 6.61 -0.90
N ALA A 67 -5.19 6.22 0.26
CA ALA A 67 -5.22 4.85 0.76
C ALA A 67 -4.57 3.81 -0.17
N ARG A 68 -3.63 4.21 -1.03
CA ARG A 68 -2.91 3.25 -1.87
C ARG A 68 -1.69 2.72 -1.12
N ILE A 69 -1.51 1.40 -1.11
CA ILE A 69 -0.35 0.77 -0.48
C ILE A 69 0.91 1.10 -1.30
N LEU A 70 1.87 1.77 -0.65
CA LEU A 70 3.20 2.03 -1.20
C LEU A 70 4.16 0.88 -0.89
N SER A 71 4.06 0.32 0.31
CA SER A 71 4.78 -0.90 0.72
C SER A 71 4.05 -1.60 1.85
N GLN A 72 4.23 -2.91 1.94
CA GLN A 72 3.69 -3.75 2.98
C GLN A 72 4.71 -4.84 3.31
N GLU A 73 4.82 -5.18 4.58
CA GLU A 73 5.53 -6.38 5.03
C GLU A 73 4.57 -7.53 5.30
N GLU A 74 5.13 -8.74 5.18
CA GLU A 74 4.37 -9.99 5.17
C GLU A 74 3.33 -10.06 6.30
N GLY A 75 2.10 -10.33 5.88
CA GLY A 75 0.94 -10.62 6.73
C GLY A 75 -0.09 -11.41 5.94
N LEU A 76 -1.16 -11.84 6.60
CA LEU A 76 -2.23 -12.59 5.92
C LEU A 76 -2.88 -11.74 4.81
N PRO A 77 -3.17 -12.30 3.61
CA PRO A 77 -3.73 -11.54 2.49
C PRO A 77 -4.98 -10.71 2.83
N GLN A 78 -5.79 -11.19 3.78
CA GLN A 78 -6.98 -10.49 4.27
C GLN A 78 -6.69 -9.13 4.92
N MET A 79 -5.51 -8.93 5.52
CA MET A 79 -5.16 -7.68 6.19
C MET A 79 -4.86 -6.55 5.21
N ALA A 80 -4.37 -6.87 4.01
CA ALA A 80 -4.16 -5.87 2.95
C ALA A 80 -5.49 -5.26 2.47
N TYR A 81 -6.56 -6.05 2.44
CA TYR A 81 -7.89 -5.56 2.08
C TYR A 81 -8.47 -4.68 3.20
N ALA A 82 -8.40 -5.14 4.44
CA ALA A 82 -8.95 -4.42 5.60
C ALA A 82 -8.30 -3.03 5.76
N ILE A 83 -6.97 -2.94 5.71
CA ILE A 83 -6.27 -1.66 5.98
C ILE A 83 -6.58 -0.56 4.96
N VAL A 84 -6.77 -0.93 3.69
CA VAL A 84 -7.13 0.04 2.64
C VAL A 84 -8.55 0.55 2.89
N HIS A 85 -9.49 -0.36 3.12
CA HIS A 85 -10.88 0.01 3.36
C HIS A 85 -11.06 0.85 4.63
N SER A 86 -10.37 0.49 5.72
CA SER A 86 -10.35 1.30 6.96
C SER A 86 -9.86 2.72 6.70
N LEU A 87 -8.78 2.89 5.93
CA LEU A 87 -8.24 4.22 5.67
C LEU A 87 -9.12 5.04 4.74
N GLU A 88 -9.73 4.43 3.72
CA GLU A 88 -10.71 5.09 2.85
C GLU A 88 -11.89 5.64 3.67
N HIS A 89 -12.47 4.82 4.54
CA HIS A 89 -13.57 5.22 5.41
C HIS A 89 -13.14 6.31 6.41
N LEU A 90 -11.93 6.21 6.96
CA LEU A 90 -11.38 7.20 7.87
C LEU A 90 -11.24 8.58 7.21
N ILE A 91 -10.68 8.61 5.99
CA ILE A 91 -10.56 9.84 5.19
C ILE A 91 -11.94 10.43 4.92
N GLU A 92 -12.94 9.62 4.59
CA GLU A 92 -14.31 10.09 4.39
C GLU A 92 -14.95 10.64 5.67
N PHE A 93 -14.73 9.98 6.80
CA PHE A 93 -15.35 10.34 8.08
C PHE A 93 -14.76 11.60 8.71
N PHE A 94 -13.42 11.71 8.75
CA PHE A 94 -12.73 12.84 9.38
C PHE A 94 -12.43 13.99 8.42
N GLY A 95 -12.24 13.69 7.12
CA GLY A 95 -11.99 14.71 6.10
C GLY A 95 -10.86 15.67 6.47
N ASP A 96 -11.19 16.96 6.56
CA ASP A 96 -10.25 18.03 6.87
C ASP A 96 -9.79 18.07 8.34
N ASP A 97 -10.37 17.25 9.24
CA ASP A 97 -9.99 17.15 10.66
C ASP A 97 -8.75 16.27 10.89
N ILE A 98 -8.18 15.68 9.83
CA ILE A 98 -6.97 14.86 9.91
C ILE A 98 -5.73 15.77 9.92
N GLY A 99 -4.97 15.74 11.02
CA GLY A 99 -3.79 16.56 11.24
C GLY A 99 -2.49 15.76 11.41
N PRO A 100 -1.32 16.41 11.21
CA PRO A 100 -0.03 15.81 11.53
C PRO A 100 0.07 15.45 13.02
N GLY A 101 0.40 14.19 13.30
CA GLY A 101 0.58 13.66 14.67
C GLY A 101 -0.62 12.89 15.21
N ASP A 102 -1.73 12.86 14.48
CA ASP A 102 -2.91 12.08 14.88
C ASP A 102 -2.65 10.58 14.82
N ILE A 103 -3.29 9.86 15.74
CA ILE A 103 -3.25 8.40 15.82
C ILE A 103 -4.69 7.89 15.83
N PHE A 104 -5.00 7.05 14.85
CA PHE A 104 -6.32 6.44 14.72
C PHE A 104 -6.26 4.95 15.04
N ILE A 105 -7.31 4.46 15.69
CA ILE A 105 -7.48 3.05 16.05
C ILE A 105 -8.90 2.65 15.69
N GLN A 106 -9.04 1.60 14.87
CA GLN A 106 -10.31 1.06 14.43
C GLN A 106 -10.34 -0.46 14.65
N ASN A 107 -11.52 -0.98 14.96
CA ASN A 107 -11.82 -2.41 15.02
C ASN A 107 -13.29 -2.65 14.62
N ASP A 108 -13.79 -1.91 13.62
CA ASP A 108 -15.19 -1.98 13.17
C ASP A 108 -15.31 -2.99 12.02
N PRO A 109 -15.97 -4.13 12.23
CA PRO A 109 -16.07 -5.19 11.22
C PRO A 109 -16.82 -4.78 9.93
N TYR A 110 -17.51 -3.64 9.90
CA TYR A 110 -18.24 -3.15 8.73
C TYR A 110 -17.41 -2.23 7.84
N TYR A 111 -16.48 -1.48 8.44
CA TYR A 111 -15.66 -0.48 7.75
C TYR A 111 -14.18 -0.86 7.71
N GLY A 112 -13.86 -2.11 8.08
CA GLY A 112 -12.54 -2.73 8.07
C GLY A 112 -12.17 -3.37 9.40
#